data_AF-A0A377YY21-F1
#
_entry.id   AF-A0A377YY21-F1
#
_cell.length_a   1.000
_cell.length_b   1.000
_cell.length_c   1.000
_cell.angle_alpha   90.00
_cell.angle_beta   90.00
_cell.angle_gamma   90.00
#
_symmetry.space_group_name_H-M   'P 1'
#
loop_
_entity.id
_entity.type
_entity.pdbx_description
1 polymer ?
#
loop_
_entity_poly.entity_id
_entity_poly.type
_entity_poly.pdbx_seq_one_letter_code
_entity_poly.pdbx_strand_id
1 'polypeptide(L)'
;MVTQVISTVNDPYSDQVVIDKGSVNGVYEGQPVISDKGVVGQVVAVAKMTSRVLLICDATHALPIQVLRNDIRVIAAGNGCTDDLQLEHLPANTDIRVGDVLVTSGLGGRFPEGYPVG
;
A
#
# COMPACT_ATOMS: atom_id res chain seq x y z
N MET A 1 0.79 -15.61 6.40
CA MET A 1 -0.66 -15.95 6.44
C MET A 1 -1.25 -15.59 5.07
N VAL A 2 -2.21 -16.37 4.58
CA VAL A 2 -2.91 -16.10 3.32
C VAL A 2 -4.37 -15.78 3.63
N THR A 3 -4.97 -14.85 2.87
CA THR A 3 -6.35 -14.38 3.05
C THR A 3 -7.00 -14.13 1.69
N GLN A 4 -8.33 -14.06 1.67
CA GLN A 4 -9.11 -13.74 0.49
C GLN A 4 -9.96 -12.50 0.71
N VAL A 5 -10.14 -11.72 -0.36
CA VAL A 5 -11.09 -10.60 -0.38
C VAL A 5 -12.51 -11.16 -0.45
N ILE A 6 -13.36 -10.72 0.48
CA ILE A 6 -14.76 -11.17 0.58
C ILE A 6 -15.78 -10.06 0.28
N SER A 7 -15.35 -8.80 0.31
CA SER A 7 -16.18 -7.66 -0.10
C SER A 7 -15.29 -6.48 -0.47
N THR A 8 -15.76 -5.67 -1.42
CA THR A 8 -15.31 -4.28 -1.55
C THR A 8 -16.20 -3.40 -0.68
N VAL A 9 -15.63 -2.35 -0.09
CA VAL A 9 -16.42 -1.32 0.60
C VAL A 9 -16.72 -0.24 -0.43
N ASN A 10 -18.00 0.07 -0.61
CA ASN A 10 -18.42 1.09 -1.56
C ASN A 10 -18.57 2.42 -0.80
N ASP A 11 -17.43 3.05 -0.50
CA ASP A 11 -17.37 4.39 0.09
C ASP A 11 -16.82 5.35 -0.98
N PRO A 12 -17.57 6.40 -1.38
CA PRO A 12 -17.10 7.35 -2.40
C PRO A 12 -15.86 8.15 -1.98
N TYR A 13 -15.47 8.09 -0.70
CA TYR A 13 -14.30 8.79 -0.17
C TYR A 13 -13.19 7.84 0.28
N SER A 14 -13.38 6.51 0.19
CA SER A 14 -12.34 5.57 0.57
C SER A 14 -12.37 4.26 -0.21
N ASP A 15 -11.22 3.91 -0.75
CA ASP A 15 -10.95 2.67 -1.44
C ASP A 15 -10.49 1.59 -0.43
N GLN A 16 -11.45 0.76 0.01
CA GLN A 16 -11.19 -0.32 0.97
C GLN A 16 -11.74 -1.67 0.53
N VAL A 17 -11.07 -2.72 1.01
CA VAL A 17 -11.53 -4.10 0.88
C VAL A 17 -11.65 -4.78 2.23
N VAL A 18 -12.53 -5.78 2.31
CA VAL A 18 -12.70 -6.63 3.49
C VAL A 18 -12.06 -7.98 3.22
N ILE A 19 -11.23 -8.44 4.16
CA ILE A 19 -10.55 -9.73 4.10
C ILE A 19 -11.12 -10.73 5.12
N ASP A 20 -11.01 -12.03 4.80
CA ASP A 20 -11.54 -13.16 5.57
C ASP A 20 -10.70 -13.57 6.80
N LYS A 21 -9.93 -12.63 7.35
CA LYS A 21 -9.08 -12.84 8.52
C LYS A 21 -9.25 -11.68 9.50
N GLY A 22 -9.36 -12.02 10.79
CA GLY A 22 -9.53 -11.07 11.88
C GLY A 22 -8.54 -11.30 13.02
N SER A 23 -8.85 -10.76 14.19
CA SER A 23 -7.99 -10.87 15.37
C SER A 23 -7.77 -12.32 15.83
N VAL A 24 -8.72 -13.22 15.60
CA VAL A 24 -8.55 -14.66 15.88
C VAL A 24 -7.48 -15.32 15.00
N ASN A 25 -7.13 -14.68 13.89
CA ASN A 25 -6.08 -15.11 12.98
C ASN A 25 -4.74 -14.38 13.23
N GLY A 26 -4.68 -13.51 14.25
CA GLY A 26 -3.51 -12.70 14.54
C GLY A 26 -3.34 -11.48 13.62
N VAL A 27 -4.40 -11.06 12.92
CA VAL A 27 -4.39 -9.78 12.18
C VAL A 27 -4.34 -8.62 13.18
N TYR A 28 -3.58 -7.59 12.86
CA TYR A 28 -3.45 -6.38 13.67
C TYR A 28 -3.52 -5.11 12.81
N GLU A 29 -3.93 -4.00 13.40
CA GLU A 29 -3.96 -2.70 12.72
C GLU A 29 -2.55 -2.24 12.35
N GLY A 30 -2.41 -1.70 11.16
CA GLY A 30 -1.11 -1.36 10.57
C GLY A 30 -0.42 -2.53 9.88
N GLN A 31 -0.97 -3.74 9.89
CA GLN A 31 -0.37 -4.87 9.19
C GLN A 31 -0.38 -4.65 7.66
N PRO A 32 0.78 -4.78 6.99
CA PRO A 32 0.86 -4.66 5.53
C PRO A 32 0.23 -5.87 4.84
N VAL A 33 -0.50 -5.61 3.75
CA VAL A 33 -1.12 -6.63 2.90
C VAL A 33 -0.41 -6.63 1.55
N ILE A 34 0.07 -7.79 1.15
CA ILE A 34 0.96 -7.98 0.00
C ILE A 34 0.44 -9.14 -0.83
N SER A 35 0.52 -9.00 -2.15
CA SER A 35 0.22 -10.03 -3.15
C SER A 35 1.49 -10.44 -3.90
N ASP A 36 1.37 -11.42 -4.81
CA ASP A 36 2.42 -11.79 -5.75
C ASP A 36 2.84 -10.66 -6.70
N LYS A 37 1.97 -9.67 -6.91
CA LYS A 37 2.22 -8.50 -7.75
C LYS A 37 2.83 -7.33 -7.01
N GLY A 38 2.85 -7.35 -5.67
CA GLY A 38 3.33 -6.25 -4.86
C GLY A 38 2.37 -5.86 -3.74
N VAL A 39 2.56 -4.65 -3.21
CA VAL A 39 1.78 -4.14 -2.09
C VAL A 39 0.33 -3.91 -2.50
N VAL A 40 -0.61 -4.36 -1.67
CA VAL A 40 -2.05 -4.13 -1.86
C VAL A 40 -2.53 -2.97 -1.00
N GLY A 41 -2.09 -2.91 0.26
CA GLY A 41 -2.59 -1.93 1.21
C GLY A 41 -2.18 -2.20 2.65
N GLN A 42 -2.88 -1.58 3.58
CA GLN A 42 -2.64 -1.71 5.01
C GLN A 42 -3.93 -1.98 5.77
N VAL A 43 -3.89 -2.87 6.75
CA VAL A 43 -5.04 -3.11 7.64
C VAL A 43 -5.29 -1.86 8.49
N VAL A 44 -6.50 -1.32 8.43
CA VAL A 44 -6.92 -0.11 9.18
C VAL A 44 -7.95 -0.38 10.26
N ALA A 45 -8.61 -1.54 10.22
CA ALA A 45 -9.52 -1.97 11.27
C ALA A 45 -9.60 -3.50 11.34
N VAL A 46 -9.63 -4.04 12.55
CA VAL A 46 -9.68 -5.49 12.79
C VAL A 46 -10.93 -5.87 13.58
N ALA A 47 -11.77 -6.72 12.99
CA ALA A 47 -12.86 -7.38 13.69
C ALA A 47 -12.45 -8.80 14.11
N LYS A 48 -13.35 -9.53 14.78
CA LYS A 48 -13.05 -10.89 15.27
C LYS A 48 -12.66 -11.85 14.15
N MET A 49 -13.41 -11.85 13.04
CA MET A 49 -13.26 -12.82 11.93
C MET A 49 -12.83 -12.17 10.60
N THR A 50 -12.92 -10.84 10.50
CA THR A 50 -12.66 -10.09 9.27
C THR A 50 -11.83 -8.85 9.59
N SER A 51 -11.23 -8.24 8.58
CA SER A 51 -10.50 -6.97 8.71
C SER A 51 -10.72 -6.09 7.49
N ARG A 52 -10.57 -4.78 7.67
CA ARG A 52 -10.61 -3.80 6.58
C ARG A 52 -9.19 -3.39 6.20
N VAL A 53 -8.95 -3.34 4.90
CA VAL A 53 -7.67 -2.96 4.30
C VAL A 53 -7.90 -1.70 3.49
N LEU A 54 -7.14 -0.65 3.81
CA LEU A 54 -7.03 0.56 3.01
C LEU A 54 -6.08 0.28 1.86
N LEU A 55 -6.54 0.46 0.63
CA LEU A 55 -5.74 0.19 -0.56
C LEU A 55 -4.67 1.27 -0.77
N ILE A 56 -3.54 0.91 -1.39
CA ILE A 56 -2.48 1.89 -1.68
C ILE A 56 -2.90 2.99 -2.65
N CYS A 57 -3.93 2.74 -3.47
CA CYS A 57 -4.48 3.70 -4.41
C CYS A 57 -5.48 4.68 -3.78
N ASP A 58 -5.92 4.45 -2.54
CA ASP A 58 -6.78 5.38 -1.81
C ASP A 58 -6.09 6.75 -1.67
N ALA A 59 -6.83 7.84 -1.91
CA ALA A 59 -6.31 9.21 -1.88
C ALA A 59 -5.72 9.64 -0.51
N THR A 60 -6.05 8.93 0.56
CA THR A 60 -5.53 9.17 1.92
C THR A 60 -4.33 8.28 2.25
N HIS A 61 -3.93 7.37 1.36
CA HIS A 61 -2.81 6.46 1.57
C HIS A 61 -1.50 7.07 1.08
N ALA A 62 -0.45 6.97 1.92
CA ALA A 62 0.91 7.35 1.59
C ALA A 62 1.89 6.20 1.90
N LEU A 63 2.70 5.83 0.91
CA LEU A 63 3.63 4.71 0.97
C LEU A 63 5.07 5.18 0.70
N PRO A 64 5.98 5.06 1.68
CA PRO A 64 7.39 5.33 1.46
C PRO A 64 8.02 4.28 0.55
N ILE A 65 8.48 4.71 -0.63
CA ILE A 65 9.09 3.85 -1.64
C ILE A 65 10.54 4.24 -1.92
N GLN A 66 11.23 3.35 -2.62
CA GLN A 66 12.62 3.47 -3.06
C GLN A 66 12.72 3.07 -4.52
N VAL A 67 13.49 3.84 -5.28
CA VAL A 67 13.84 3.55 -6.66
C VAL A 67 15.02 2.59 -6.66
N LEU A 68 14.87 1.39 -7.22
CA LEU A 68 15.93 0.37 -7.19
C LEU A 68 17.19 0.76 -7.94
N ARG A 69 17.09 1.62 -8.96
CA ARG A 69 18.23 1.97 -9.82
C ARG A 69 19.27 2.85 -9.10
N ASN A 70 18.82 3.75 -8.22
CA ASN A 70 19.66 4.80 -7.63
C ASN A 70 19.35 5.11 -6.16
N ASP A 71 18.58 4.26 -5.49
CA ASP A 71 18.25 4.33 -4.07
C ASP A 71 17.54 5.61 -3.61
N ILE A 72 16.98 6.37 -4.56
CA ILE A 72 16.19 7.56 -4.24
C ILE A 72 14.92 7.13 -3.51
N ARG A 73 14.65 7.76 -2.36
CA ARG A 73 13.45 7.52 -1.55
C ARG A 73 12.43 8.63 -1.72
N VAL A 74 11.19 8.25 -1.97
CA VAL A 74 10.07 9.16 -2.23
C VAL A 74 8.79 8.62 -1.60
N ILE A 75 7.75 9.44 -1.55
CA ILE A 75 6.43 9.02 -1.08
C ILE A 75 5.55 8.83 -2.30
N ALA A 76 4.97 7.64 -2.44
CA ALA A 76 3.88 7.39 -3.36
C ALA A 76 2.55 7.59 -2.63
N ALA A 77 1.72 8.51 -3.13
CA ALA A 77 0.38 8.77 -2.63
C ALA A 77 -0.66 8.17 -3.59
N GLY A 78 -1.75 7.64 -3.03
CA GLY A 78 -2.89 7.24 -3.84
C GLY A 78 -3.61 8.46 -4.42
N ASN A 79 -4.30 8.26 -5.54
CA ASN A 79 -5.09 9.30 -6.21
C ASN A 79 -6.47 8.77 -6.63
N GLY A 80 -6.96 7.74 -5.92
CA GLY A 80 -8.12 6.93 -6.30
C GLY A 80 -7.72 5.72 -7.14
N CYS A 81 -8.38 4.59 -6.95
CA CYS A 81 -8.05 3.35 -7.66
C CYS A 81 -8.38 3.33 -9.17
N THR A 82 -8.90 4.44 -9.72
CA THR A 82 -9.05 4.66 -11.16
C THR A 82 -7.82 5.31 -11.81
N ASP A 83 -6.93 5.87 -11.00
CA ASP A 83 -5.76 6.64 -11.45
C ASP A 83 -4.46 5.99 -10.94
N ASP A 84 -3.34 6.43 -11.51
CA ASP A 84 -2.01 5.98 -11.08
C ASP A 84 -1.62 6.60 -9.73
N LEU A 85 -0.74 5.92 -9.01
CA LEU A 85 -0.08 6.49 -7.82
C LEU A 85 0.73 7.73 -8.21
N GLN A 86 0.68 8.76 -7.36
CA GLN A 86 1.42 9.98 -7.56
C GLN A 86 2.67 10.01 -6.67
N LEU A 87 3.80 10.43 -7.24
CA LEU A 87 5.01 10.66 -6.48
C LEU A 87 5.01 12.08 -5.93
N GLU A 88 4.93 12.20 -4.61
CA GLU A 88 4.88 13.48 -3.93
C GLU A 88 6.27 13.97 -3.50
N HIS A 89 6.39 15.29 -3.36
CA HIS A 89 7.56 15.97 -2.78
C HIS A 89 8.90 15.72 -3.51
N LEU A 90 8.87 15.52 -4.83
CA LEU A 90 10.09 15.34 -5.63
C LEU A 90 10.86 16.67 -5.78
N PRO A 91 12.13 16.75 -5.36
CA PRO A 91 13.01 17.84 -5.77
C PRO A 91 13.11 17.94 -7.30
N ALA A 92 13.29 19.15 -7.83
CA ALA A 92 13.40 19.38 -9.29
C ALA A 92 14.53 18.60 -9.98
N ASN A 93 15.57 18.20 -9.24
CA ASN A 93 16.74 17.49 -9.76
C ASN A 93 16.70 15.97 -9.48
N THR A 94 15.53 15.41 -9.20
CA THR A 94 15.39 13.98 -8.90
C THR A 94 15.55 13.16 -10.18
N ASP A 95 16.55 12.28 -10.23
CA ASP A 95 16.78 11.38 -11.36
C ASP A 95 15.84 10.16 -11.31
N ILE A 96 14.54 10.37 -11.51
CA ILE A 96 13.54 9.29 -11.70
C ILE A 96 13.13 9.25 -13.16
N ARG A 97 13.04 8.05 -13.72
CA ARG A 97 12.74 7.83 -15.14
C ARG A 97 11.57 6.88 -15.30
N VAL A 98 10.81 7.06 -16.38
CA VAL A 98 9.78 6.10 -16.77
C VAL A 98 10.41 4.73 -16.96
N GLY A 99 9.83 3.72 -16.31
CA GLY A 99 10.34 2.35 -16.30
C GLY A 99 11.29 2.02 -15.14
N ASP A 100 11.61 2.98 -14.27
CA ASP A 100 12.31 2.67 -13.02
C ASP A 100 11.45 1.76 -12.14
N VAL A 101 12.07 0.76 -11.51
CA VAL A 101 11.38 -0.15 -10.60
C VAL A 101 11.31 0.49 -9.22
N LEU A 102 10.08 0.57 -8.69
CA LEU A 102 9.76 1.14 -7.39
C LEU A 102 9.44 0.02 -6.41
N VAL A 103 10.05 0.08 -5.23
CA VAL A 103 9.82 -0.88 -4.15
C VAL A 103 9.53 -0.17 -2.84
N THR A 104 8.91 -0.85 -1.88
CA THR A 104 8.79 -0.34 -0.50
C THR A 104 10.17 -0.07 0.11
N SER A 105 10.33 1.10 0.75
CA SER A 105 11.62 1.52 1.32
C SER A 105 11.90 0.98 2.73
N GLY A 106 10.90 0.37 3.39
CA GLY A 106 10.98 0.02 4.80
C GLY A 106 10.88 1.21 5.78
N LEU A 107 10.87 2.45 5.27
CA LEU A 107 10.86 3.66 6.10
C LEU A 107 9.57 3.73 6.95
N GLY A 108 9.74 4.02 8.24
CA GLY A 108 8.63 4.07 9.20
C GLY A 108 8.17 2.70 9.72
N GLY A 109 8.77 1.59 9.26
CA GLY A 109 8.55 0.24 9.81
C GLY A 109 7.15 -0.35 9.58
N ARG A 110 6.32 0.31 8.75
CA ARG A 110 4.94 -0.13 8.44
C ARG A 110 4.88 -1.18 7.34
N PHE A 111 5.75 -1.05 6.35
CA PHE A 111 5.88 -1.99 5.25
C PHE A 111 7.28 -2.59 5.29
N PRO A 112 7.43 -3.90 5.02
CA PRO A 112 8.75 -4.49 4.82
C PRO A 112 9.41 -3.90 3.57
N GLU A 113 10.73 -3.83 3.56
CA GLU A 113 11.50 -3.30 2.42
C GLU A 113 11.52 -4.28 1.23
N GLY A 114 11.57 -3.75 0.00
CA GLY A 114 11.85 -4.52 -1.21
C GLY A 114 10.64 -5.10 -1.96
N TYR A 115 9.41 -4.70 -1.62
CA TYR A 115 8.20 -5.18 -2.31
C TYR A 115 7.80 -4.23 -3.44
N PRO A 116 7.49 -4.73 -4.65
CA PRO A 116 7.08 -3.90 -5.78
C PRO A 116 5.87 -3.01 -5.47
N VAL A 117 5.90 -1.80 -6.03
CA VAL A 117 4.82 -0.80 -5.95
C VAL A 117 4.60 -0.26 -7.36
N GLY A 118 3.39 -0.47 -7.91
CA GLY A 118 3.01 -0.06 -9.27
C GLY A 118 2.69 -1.23 -10.19
#